data_AF-A0A316GTX0-F1
#
_entry.id   AF-A0A316GTX0-F1
#
_cell.length_a   1.000
_cell.length_b   1.000
_cell.length_c   1.000
_cell.angle_alpha   90.00
_cell.angle_beta   90.00
_cell.angle_gamma   90.00
#
_symmetry.space_group_name_H-M   'P 1'
#
loop_
_entity.id
_entity.type
_entity.pdbx_description
1 polymer ?
#
loop_
_entity_poly.entity_id
_entity_poly.type
_entity_poly.pdbx_seq_one_letter_code
_entity_poly.pdbx_strand_id
1 'polypeptide(L)' 'MALKATHELHRRRFSRNLGVGLTLVALVALVFGLTVVKVTRGDPMQGFDHQVRPEMEAPTQ' A
#
# COMPACT_ATOMS: atom_id res chain seq x y z
N MET A 1 -26.00 22.13 -29.16
CA MET A 1 -25.70 20.79 -29.72
C MET A 1 -25.58 19.79 -28.59
N ALA A 2 -26.50 18.83 -28.48
CA ALA A 2 -26.45 17.79 -27.46
C ALA A 2 -25.81 16.52 -28.05
N LEU A 3 -24.53 16.29 -27.75
CA LEU A 3 -23.82 15.07 -28.15
C LEU A 3 -24.27 13.89 -27.28
N LYS A 4 -25.40 13.27 -27.57
CA LYS A 4 -25.76 11.95 -27.02
C LYS A 4 -25.11 10.84 -27.85
N ALA A 5 -23.79 10.71 -27.74
CA ALA A 5 -23.06 9.59 -28.31
C ALA A 5 -22.83 8.52 -27.24
N THR A 6 -23.89 7.81 -26.83
CA THR A 6 -23.73 6.46 -26.22
C THR A 6 -23.32 5.48 -27.31
N HIS A 7 -22.20 5.76 -27.96
CA HIS A 7 -21.61 4.90 -28.98
C HIS A 7 -20.88 3.73 -28.31
N GLU A 8 -20.84 2.61 -29.03
CA GLU A 8 -20.19 1.36 -28.65
C GLU A 8 -18.77 1.55 -28.08
N LEU A 9 -18.05 2.58 -28.56
CA LEU A 9 -16.72 2.95 -28.10
C LEU A 9 -16.65 3.25 -26.58
N HIS A 10 -17.64 3.96 -26.03
CA HIS A 10 -17.67 4.26 -24.59
C HIS A 10 -17.83 2.99 -23.76
N ARG A 11 -18.62 2.02 -24.25
CA ARG A 11 -18.82 0.72 -23.59
C ARG A 11 -17.56 -0.14 -23.65
N ARG A 12 -16.84 -0.13 -24.78
CA ARG A 12 -15.55 -0.83 -24.95
C ARG A 12 -14.43 -0.23 -24.09
N ARG A 13 -14.39 1.11 -23.94
CA ARG A 13 -13.43 1.79 -23.04
C ARG A 13 -13.77 1.54 -21.57
N PHE A 14 -15.05 1.57 -21.22
CA PHE A 14 -15.50 1.33 -19.85
C PHE A 14 -15.11 -0.06 -19.35
N SER A 15 -15.32 -1.11 -20.15
CA SER A 15 -14.95 -2.48 -19.73
C SER A 15 -13.44 -2.64 -19.51
N ARG A 16 -12.61 -2.02 -20.34
CA ARG A 16 -11.14 -2.04 -20.17
C ARG A 16 -10.70 -1.22 -18.95
N ASN A 17 -11.25 -0.03 -18.77
CA ASN A 17 -10.93 0.84 -17.63
C ASN A 17 -11.39 0.24 -16.31
N LEU A 18 -12.48 -0.54 -16.31
CA LEU A 18 -12.94 -1.26 -15.11
C LEU A 18 -11.90 -2.27 -14.64
N GLY A 19 -11.35 -3.09 -15.54
CA GLY A 19 -10.30 -4.05 -15.21
C GLY A 19 -9.05 -3.36 -14.64
N VAL A 20 -8.59 -2.29 -15.29
CA VAL A 20 -7.45 -1.49 -14.81
C VAL A 20 -7.74 -0.88 -13.44
N GLY A 21 -8.94 -0.31 -13.24
CA GLY A 21 -9.35 0.28 -11.97
C GLY A 21 -9.36 -0.74 -10.84
N LEU A 22 -9.87 -1.95 -11.08
CA LEU A 22 -9.85 -3.04 -10.09
C LEU A 22 -8.41 -3.45 -9.74
N THR A 23 -7.52 -3.57 -10.72
CA THR A 23 -6.11 -3.89 -10.49
C THR A 23 -5.41 -2.81 -9.66
N LEU A 24 -5.64 -1.53 -9.96
CA LEU A 24 -5.07 -0.42 -9.20
C LEU A 24 -5.55 -0.42 -7.75
N VAL A 25 -6.85 -0.62 -7.52
CA VAL A 25 -7.42 -0.69 -6.16
C VAL A 25 -6.84 -1.90 -5.41
N ALA A 26 -6.71 -3.06 -6.05
CA ALA A 26 -6.11 -4.24 -5.45
C ALA A 26 -4.64 -3.99 -5.05
N LEU A 27 -3.85 -3.39 -5.94
CA LEU A 27 -2.46 -3.04 -5.66
C LEU A 27 -2.34 -2.10 -4.46
N VAL A 28 -3.16 -1.05 -4.42
CA VAL A 28 -3.20 -0.09 -3.31
C VAL A 28 -3.57 -0.80 -2.00
N ALA A 29 -4.59 -1.66 -2.02
CA ALA A 29 -5.01 -2.42 -0.85
C ALA A 29 -3.91 -3.35 -0.32
N LEU A 30 -3.16 -4.02 -1.20
CA LEU A 30 -2.04 -4.88 -0.82
C LEU A 30 -0.92 -4.10 -0.13
N VAL A 31 -0.46 -3.00 -0.73
CA VAL A 31 0.62 -2.17 -0.18
C VAL A 31 0.18 -1.52 1.14
N PHE A 32 -1.05 -1.00 1.18
CA PHE A 32 -1.61 -0.38 2.37
C PHE A 32 -1.77 -1.39 3.50
N GLY A 33 -2.31 -2.58 3.22
CA GLY A 33 -2.44 -3.66 4.20
C GLY A 33 -1.09 -4.09 4.78
N LEU A 34 -0.07 -4.26 3.94
CA LEU A 34 1.30 -4.53 4.39
C LEU A 34 1.86 -3.40 5.25
N THR A 35 1.58 -2.15 4.89
CA THR A 35 2.00 -0.97 5.66
C THR A 35 1.36 -0.95 7.05
N VAL A 36 0.06 -1.19 7.15
CA VAL A 36 -0.65 -1.25 8.42
C VAL A 36 -0.05 -2.34 9.31
N VAL A 37 0.18 -3.54 8.76
CA VAL A 37 0.82 -4.64 9.51
C VAL A 37 2.23 -4.25 9.96
N LYS A 38 3.03 -3.65 9.08
CA LYS A 38 4.42 -3.26 9.39
C LYS A 38 4.49 -2.18 10.47
N VAL A 39 3.60 -1.19 10.44
CA VAL A 39 3.55 -0.11 11.44
C VAL A 39 3.01 -0.62 12.77
N THR A 40 1.96 -1.45 12.75
CA THR A 40 1.34 -1.96 13.99
C THR A 40 2.18 -3.02 14.70
N ARG A 41 2.95 -3.82 13.96
CA ARG A 41 3.82 -4.87 14.50
C ARG A 41 5.29 -4.48 14.55
N GLY A 42 5.60 -3.20 14.34
CA GLY A 42 6.95 -2.71 14.09
C GLY A 42 7.97 -3.18 15.14
N ASP A 43 9.10 -3.69 14.64
CA ASP A 43 10.32 -3.90 15.41
C ASP A 43 11.02 -2.54 15.55
N PRO A 44 11.43 -2.10 16.76
CA PRO A 44 12.16 -0.85 16.93
C PRO A 44 13.44 -0.90 16.08
N MET A 45 13.47 -0.11 15.02
CA MET A 45 14.67 0.02 14.20
C MET A 45 15.75 0.70 15.04
N GLN A 46 16.72 -0.08 15.50
CA GLN A 46 17.85 0.44 16.24
C GLN A 46 18.79 1.18 15.27
N GLY A 47 18.81 2.51 15.37
CA GLY A 47 19.86 3.31 14.76
C GLY A 47 21.18 3.11 15.51
N PHE A 48 22.29 3.00 14.78
CA PHE A 48 23.64 3.01 15.32
C PHE A 48 24.01 4.43 15.79
N ASP A 49 23.37 4.87 16.86
CA ASP A 49 23.71 6.08 17.59
C ASP A 49 24.56 5.72 18.83
N HIS A 50 25.19 6.71 19.45
CA HIS A 50 26.08 6.53 20.59
C HIS A 50 25.35 6.50 21.95
N GLN A 51 24.04 6.31 21.95
CA GLN A 51 23.24 6.20 23.17
C GLN A 51 23.19 4.74 23.65
N VAL A 52 23.33 4.54 24.96
CA VAL A 52 23.24 3.22 25.60
C VAL A 52 21.81 2.68 25.50
N ARG A 53 21.68 1.42 25.07
CA ARG A 53 20.39 0.71 24.95
C ARG A 53 20.37 -0.49 25.91
N PRO A 54 19.66 -0.40 27.04
CA PRO A 54 19.57 -1.46 28.04
C PRO A 54 19.07 -2.79 27.47
N GLU A 55 18.25 -2.75 26.42
CA GLU A 55 17.73 -3.94 25.73
C GLU A 55 18.78 -4.76 24.95
N MET A 56 19.96 -4.19 24.69
CA MET A 56 21.08 -4.89 24.02
C MET A 56 22.13 -5.38 25.02
N GLU A 57 21.99 -5.07 26.31
CA GLU A 57 22.93 -5.52 27.32
C GLU A 57 22.73 -7.03 27.55
N ALA A 58 23.83 -7.79 27.43
CA ALA A 58 23.80 -9.22 27.73
C ALA A 58 23.38 -9.42 29.19
N PRO A 59 22.52 -10.42 29.51
CA PRO A 59 22.10 -10.67 30.87
C PRO A 59 23.34 -10.90 31.74
N THR A 60 23.50 -10.05 32.76
CA THR A 60 24.55 -10.19 33.75
C THR A 60 24.29 -11.48 34.52
N GLN A 61 25.26 -12.40 34.48
CA GLN A 61 25.27 -13.61 35.32
C GLN A 61 25.41 -13.25 36.80
#